data_AF-A0A0Q9Z067-F1
#
_entry.id   AF-A0A0Q9Z067-F1
#
_cell.length_a   1.000
_cell.length_b   1.000
_cell.length_c   1.000
_cell.angle_alpha   90.00
_cell.angle_beta   90.00
_cell.angle_gamma   90.00
#
_symmetry.space_group_name_H-M   'P 1'
#
loop_
_entity.id
_entity.type
_entity.pdbx_description
1 polymer ?
#
loop_
_entity_poly.entity_id
_entity_poly.type
_entity_poly.pdbx_seq_one_letter_code
_entity_poly.pdbx_strand_id
1 'polypeptide(L)'
;MAGTGNYRLILALYEKHDTYLEFYNFGLKQDTHASNNIFLNNHSLFHHFITYFREKGHPILLKAETAKFECKETNYSEDIHNNWMLGLPNEFEKMIVEQMPVAQIYLNGSLDQVFLTREEAIFVRHYLNGFNLEQIKVKMSNSLDDCKAIVNALTKKLNLVSEKDLRSTLIANRIQKKISFIK
;
A
#
# COMPACT_ATOMS: atom_id res chain seq x y z
N MET A 1 5.30 -10.23 4.58
CA MET A 1 6.48 -11.05 4.92
C MET A 1 6.86 -11.86 3.68
N ALA A 2 7.86 -11.39 2.93
CA ALA A 2 8.44 -12.18 1.85
C ALA A 2 9.15 -13.36 2.51
N GLY A 3 8.64 -14.58 2.33
CA GLY A 3 9.31 -15.77 2.82
C GLY A 3 10.72 -15.81 2.24
N THR A 4 11.72 -15.91 3.12
CA THR A 4 13.10 -16.23 2.76
C THR A 4 13.10 -17.63 2.15
N GLY A 5 12.75 -17.71 0.86
CA GLY A 5 12.85 -18.92 0.09
C GLY A 5 14.32 -19.27 -0.03
N ASN A 6 14.73 -20.43 0.47
CA ASN A 6 16.05 -20.98 0.20
C ASN A 6 16.13 -21.33 -1.30
N TYR A 7 16.56 -20.36 -2.12
CA TYR A 7 16.88 -20.58 -3.53
C TYR A 7 18.20 -21.33 -3.58
N ARG A 8 18.19 -22.56 -4.13
CA ARG A 8 19.38 -23.42 -4.19
C ARG A 8 20.21 -23.23 -5.46
N LEU A 9 19.59 -22.73 -6.53
CA LEU A 9 20.27 -22.41 -7.78
C LEU A 9 19.88 -21.02 -8.26
N ILE A 10 20.88 -20.22 -8.62
CA ILE A 10 20.75 -18.83 -9.04
C ILE A 10 21.46 -18.69 -10.40
N LEU A 11 20.73 -18.31 -11.44
CA LEU A 11 21.31 -17.76 -12.66
C LEU A 11 21.47 -16.25 -12.45
N ALA A 12 22.72 -15.76 -12.53
CA ALA A 12 23.02 -14.34 -12.56
C ALA A 12 23.38 -13.95 -13.99
N LEU A 13 22.60 -13.05 -14.58
CA LEU A 13 22.91 -12.39 -15.85
C LEU A 13 23.40 -10.97 -15.55
N TYR A 14 24.48 -10.58 -16.19
CA TYR A 14 25.02 -9.23 -16.11
C TYR A 14 25.12 -8.64 -17.51
N GLU A 15 24.62 -7.42 -17.67
CA GLU A 15 24.74 -6.66 -18.91
C GLU A 15 25.49 -5.37 -18.63
N LYS A 16 26.67 -5.23 -19.23
CA LYS A 16 27.55 -4.08 -19.04
C LYS A 16 27.26 -3.05 -20.12
N HIS A 17 26.91 -1.85 -19.69
CA HIS A 17 26.81 -0.67 -20.54
C HIS A 17 27.97 0.30 -20.25
N ASP A 18 28.13 1.33 -21.09
CA ASP A 18 29.23 2.29 -20.96
C ASP A 18 29.18 3.07 -19.63
N THR A 19 27.97 3.28 -19.08
CA THR A 19 27.74 4.14 -17.91
C THR A 19 27.15 3.41 -16.70
N TYR A 20 26.70 2.16 -16.85
CA TYR A 20 26.09 1.38 -15.77
C TYR A 20 26.18 -0.13 -16.03
N LEU A 21 25.84 -0.93 -15.01
CA LEU A 21 25.85 -2.39 -15.04
C LEU A 21 24.49 -2.89 -14.54
N GLU A 22 23.82 -3.70 -15.36
CA GLU A 22 22.56 -4.34 -14.98
C GLU A 22 22.82 -5.73 -14.40
N PHE A 23 22.08 -6.09 -13.35
CA PHE A 23 22.16 -7.40 -12.70
C PHE A 23 20.77 -8.02 -12.60
N TYR A 24 20.61 -9.21 -13.20
CA TYR A 24 19.38 -9.97 -13.14
C TYR A 24 19.64 -11.33 -12.48
N ASN A 25 18.94 -11.60 -11.38
CA ASN A 25 19.07 -12.85 -10.63
C ASN A 25 17.79 -13.67 -10.74
N PHE A 26 17.88 -14.87 -11.30
CA PHE A 26 16.79 -15.82 -11.40
C PHE A 26 17.05 -17.01 -10.49
N GLY A 27 16.16 -17.25 -9.53
CA GLY A 27 16.29 -18.32 -8.54
C GLY A 27 15.25 -19.42 -8.71
N LEU A 28 15.66 -20.68 -8.54
CA LEU A 28 14.76 -21.83 -8.43
C LEU A 28 14.70 -22.32 -6.98
N LYS A 29 13.48 -22.64 -6.50
CA LYS A 29 13.24 -23.12 -5.13
C LYS A 29 13.55 -24.61 -4.92
N GLN A 30 13.67 -25.40 -5.99
CA GLN A 30 13.87 -26.86 -5.92
C GLN A 30 15.18 -27.27 -6.59
N ASP A 31 15.86 -28.27 -6.01
CA ASP A 31 16.95 -29.00 -6.66
C ASP A 31 16.38 -29.81 -7.83
N THR A 32 16.34 -29.19 -9.00
CA THR A 32 16.05 -29.89 -10.24
C THR A 32 17.39 -30.34 -10.80
N HIS A 33 17.63 -31.65 -10.89
CA HIS A 33 18.87 -32.20 -11.48
C HIS A 33 19.09 -31.77 -12.96
N ALA A 34 18.06 -31.18 -13.61
CA ALA A 34 18.10 -30.61 -14.96
C ALA A 34 18.21 -29.06 -14.99
N SER A 35 18.45 -28.41 -13.86
CA SER A 35 18.29 -26.97 -13.68
C SER A 35 19.23 -26.09 -14.50
N ASN A 36 20.49 -26.47 -14.70
CA ASN A 36 21.39 -25.76 -15.62
C ASN A 36 20.88 -25.80 -17.07
N ASN A 37 20.30 -26.92 -17.49
CA ASN A 37 19.71 -27.06 -18.82
C ASN A 37 18.46 -26.19 -18.96
N ILE A 38 17.67 -25.99 -17.90
CA ILE A 38 16.50 -25.10 -17.93
C ILE A 38 16.95 -23.66 -18.21
N PHE A 39 17.99 -23.18 -17.51
CA PHE A 39 18.49 -21.83 -17.70
C PHE A 39 19.11 -21.62 -19.09
N LEU A 40 19.94 -22.56 -19.55
CA LEU A 40 20.57 -22.49 -20.86
C LEU A 40 19.56 -22.62 -22.00
N ASN A 41 18.64 -23.59 -21.92
CA ASN A 41 17.67 -23.85 -22.99
C ASN A 41 16.61 -22.74 -23.10
N ASN A 42 16.43 -21.94 -22.06
CA ASN A 42 15.45 -20.84 -22.04
C ASN A 42 16.11 -19.46 -21.98
N HIS A 43 17.39 -19.32 -22.31
CA HIS A 43 18.11 -18.03 -22.28
C HIS A 43 17.37 -16.92 -23.03
N SER A 44 16.82 -17.23 -24.21
CA SER A 44 16.03 -16.28 -25.02
C SER A 44 14.76 -15.81 -24.30
N LEU A 45 14.12 -16.66 -23.50
CA LEU A 45 12.94 -16.30 -22.71
C LEU A 45 13.31 -15.33 -21.60
N PHE A 46 14.43 -15.55 -20.91
CA PHE A 46 14.92 -14.62 -19.87
C PHE A 46 15.26 -13.25 -20.47
N HIS A 47 15.90 -13.22 -21.64
CA HIS A 47 16.17 -11.96 -22.34
C HIS A 47 14.89 -11.22 -22.73
N HIS A 48 13.88 -11.93 -23.26
CA HIS A 48 12.57 -11.33 -23.55
C HIS A 48 11.88 -10.81 -22.28
N PHE A 49 11.94 -11.56 -21.19
CA PHE A 49 11.40 -11.13 -19.90
C PHE A 49 12.09 -9.86 -19.41
N ILE A 50 13.43 -9.81 -19.45
CA ILE A 50 14.21 -8.63 -19.05
C ILE A 50 13.81 -7.42 -19.90
N THR A 51 13.76 -7.59 -21.23
CA THR A 51 13.39 -6.53 -22.17
C THR A 51 11.98 -6.02 -21.90
N TYR A 52 11.02 -6.94 -21.77
CA TYR A 52 9.63 -6.59 -21.44
C TYR A 52 9.52 -5.90 -20.08
N PHE A 53 10.19 -6.42 -19.06
CA PHE A 53 10.18 -5.85 -17.73
C PHE A 53 10.78 -4.44 -17.75
N ARG A 54 11.90 -4.22 -18.44
CA ARG A 54 12.52 -2.89 -18.55
C ARG A 54 11.63 -1.89 -19.29
N GLU A 55 11.09 -2.29 -20.44
CA GLU A 55 10.44 -1.34 -21.35
C GLU A 55 8.95 -1.13 -21.04
N LYS A 56 8.28 -2.14 -20.48
CA LYS A 56 6.83 -2.11 -20.23
C LYS A 56 6.47 -2.33 -18.77
N GLY A 57 7.05 -3.35 -18.13
CA GLY A 57 6.70 -3.73 -16.77
C GLY A 57 7.09 -2.67 -15.72
N HIS A 58 8.34 -2.22 -15.75
CA HIS A 58 8.93 -1.32 -14.76
C HIS A 58 8.28 0.07 -14.82
N PRO A 59 8.03 0.69 -15.98
CA PRO A 59 7.26 1.93 -16.04
C PRO A 59 5.84 1.78 -15.46
N ILE A 60 5.19 0.63 -15.65
CA ILE A 60 3.87 0.36 -15.06
C ILE A 60 3.97 0.22 -13.54
N LEU A 61 4.99 -0.47 -13.03
CA LEU A 61 5.23 -0.60 -11.59
C LEU A 61 5.51 0.76 -10.94
N LEU A 62 6.38 1.58 -11.54
CA LEU A 62 6.64 2.94 -11.06
C LEU A 62 5.37 3.79 -11.06
N LYS A 63 4.57 3.71 -12.13
CA LYS A 63 3.25 4.37 -12.18
C LYS A 63 2.34 3.88 -11.06
N ALA A 64 2.28 2.57 -10.82
CA ALA A 64 1.46 1.97 -9.77
C ALA A 64 1.94 2.35 -8.36
N GLU A 65 3.25 2.47 -8.12
CA GLU A 65 3.80 2.95 -6.84
C GLU A 65 3.41 4.39 -6.54
N THR A 66 3.31 5.24 -7.57
CA THR A 66 2.85 6.62 -7.43
C THR A 66 1.33 6.79 -7.51
N ALA A 67 0.62 5.77 -7.97
CA ALA A 67 -0.83 5.83 -8.13
C ALA A 67 -1.50 5.80 -6.76
N LYS A 68 -2.04 6.95 -6.34
CA LYS A 68 -2.93 7.02 -5.19
C LYS A 68 -4.21 6.26 -5.55
N PHE A 69 -4.58 5.27 -4.73
CA PHE A 69 -5.86 4.60 -4.89
C PHE A 69 -6.96 5.54 -4.40
N GLU A 70 -7.70 6.14 -5.34
CA GLU A 70 -8.89 6.90 -5.02
C GLU A 70 -10.07 5.96 -4.90
N CYS A 71 -10.56 5.77 -3.68
CA CYS A 71 -11.90 5.25 -3.48
C CYS A 71 -12.86 6.38 -3.85
N LYS A 72 -13.22 6.47 -5.14
CA LYS A 72 -14.23 7.43 -5.60
C LYS A 72 -15.52 7.18 -4.82
N GLU A 73 -16.26 8.25 -4.53
CA GLU A 73 -17.63 8.16 -4.00
C GLU A 73 -18.57 7.61 -5.09
N THR A 74 -18.31 6.41 -5.61
CA THR A 74 -19.10 5.84 -6.69
C THR A 74 -20.34 5.20 -6.11
N ASN A 75 -21.49 5.72 -6.52
CA ASN A 75 -22.61 4.84 -6.83
C ASN A 75 -22.03 3.70 -7.69
N TYR A 76 -22.08 2.47 -7.20
CA TYR A 76 -21.44 1.28 -7.77
C TYR A 76 -21.70 1.05 -9.28
N SER A 77 -22.62 1.79 -9.89
CA SER A 77 -23.05 1.67 -11.28
C SER A 77 -22.15 2.31 -12.33
N GLU A 78 -21.29 3.28 -12.01
CA GLU A 78 -20.68 4.15 -13.06
C GLU A 78 -19.16 3.97 -13.32
N ASP A 79 -18.40 3.32 -12.44
CA ASP A 79 -16.92 3.23 -12.58
C ASP A 79 -16.42 1.80 -12.88
N ILE A 80 -17.21 1.05 -13.65
CA ILE A 80 -16.90 -0.33 -14.04
C ILE A 80 -15.70 -0.40 -15.02
N HIS A 81 -15.18 0.72 -15.51
CA HIS A 81 -14.05 0.68 -16.46
C HIS A 81 -12.66 0.85 -15.81
N ASN A 82 -12.58 1.28 -14.54
CA ASN A 82 -11.30 1.53 -13.86
C ASN A 82 -11.10 0.75 -12.56
N ASN A 83 -12.05 -0.11 -12.17
CA ASN A 83 -11.88 -0.93 -11.00
C ASN A 83 -11.13 -2.22 -11.37
N TRP A 84 -9.83 -2.25 -11.11
CA TRP A 84 -8.97 -3.43 -11.32
C TRP A 84 -9.42 -4.67 -10.52
N MET A 85 -10.34 -4.51 -9.57
CA MET A 85 -10.97 -5.63 -8.85
C MET A 85 -12.13 -6.26 -9.63
N LEU A 86 -12.53 -5.70 -10.78
CA LEU A 86 -13.60 -6.27 -11.59
C LEU A 86 -13.21 -7.61 -12.17
N GLY A 87 -14.09 -8.59 -11.97
CA GLY A 87 -13.86 -9.97 -12.36
C GLY A 87 -13.17 -10.82 -11.29
N LEU A 88 -12.77 -10.22 -10.16
CA LEU A 88 -12.39 -11.01 -8.99
C LEU A 88 -13.65 -11.61 -8.34
N PRO A 89 -13.61 -12.88 -7.91
CA PRO A 89 -14.64 -13.42 -7.04
C PRO A 89 -14.73 -12.58 -5.76
N ASN A 90 -15.95 -12.36 -5.25
CA ASN A 90 -16.19 -11.55 -4.04
C ASN A 90 -15.32 -11.94 -2.83
N GLU A 91 -14.95 -13.23 -2.74
CA GLU A 91 -14.06 -13.73 -1.70
C GLU A 91 -12.64 -13.16 -1.81
N PHE A 92 -12.13 -13.03 -3.04
CA PHE A 92 -10.83 -12.44 -3.32
C PHE A 92 -10.84 -10.92 -3.14
N GLU A 93 -11.91 -10.25 -3.56
CA GLU A 93 -12.08 -8.82 -3.29
C GLU A 93 -12.06 -8.55 -1.79
N LYS A 94 -12.84 -9.31 -1.01
CA LYS A 94 -12.85 -9.22 0.45
C LYS A 94 -11.49 -9.55 1.05
N MET A 95 -10.82 -10.59 0.57
CA MET A 95 -9.47 -10.96 1.01
C MET A 95 -8.47 -9.84 0.73
N ILE A 96 -8.51 -9.21 -0.44
CA ILE A 96 -7.64 -8.09 -0.81
C ILE A 96 -7.91 -6.89 0.08
N VAL A 97 -9.18 -6.52 0.27
CA VAL A 97 -9.54 -5.38 1.14
C VAL A 97 -9.15 -5.63 2.60
N GLU A 98 -9.30 -6.87 3.10
CA GLU A 98 -8.99 -7.22 4.50
C GLU A 98 -7.50 -7.50 4.74
N GLN A 99 -6.76 -7.96 3.73
CA GLN A 99 -5.34 -8.32 3.85
C GLN A 99 -4.38 -7.29 3.25
N MET A 100 -4.85 -6.33 2.44
CA MET A 100 -3.98 -5.25 1.96
C MET A 100 -3.51 -4.44 3.15
N PRO A 101 -2.18 -4.36 3.39
CA PRO A 101 -1.65 -3.49 4.41
C PRO A 101 -1.84 -2.05 3.96
N VAL A 102 -2.88 -1.39 4.49
CA VAL A 102 -3.09 0.04 4.29
C VAL A 102 -1.97 0.78 5.00
N ALA A 103 -0.98 1.24 4.25
CA ALA A 103 0.15 1.99 4.80
C ALA A 103 -0.24 3.45 5.08
N GLN A 104 -0.96 4.08 4.14
CA GLN A 104 -1.25 5.51 4.14
C GLN A 104 -2.63 5.79 3.54
N ILE A 105 -3.35 6.74 4.12
CA ILE A 105 -4.70 7.15 3.69
C ILE A 105 -4.68 8.65 3.42
N TYR A 106 -4.70 9.02 2.15
CA TYR A 106 -4.64 10.42 1.72
C TYR A 106 -5.99 11.10 1.92
N LEU A 107 -5.97 12.31 2.47
CA LEU A 107 -7.18 13.04 2.84
C LEU A 107 -7.78 13.84 1.69
N ASN A 108 -7.13 13.93 0.51
CA ASN A 108 -7.53 14.60 -0.74
C ASN A 108 -8.07 16.05 -0.56
N GLY A 109 -8.31 16.78 -1.65
CA GLY A 109 -8.90 18.13 -1.60
C GLY A 109 -7.95 19.19 -1.04
N SER A 110 -8.39 20.00 -0.06
CA SER A 110 -7.51 20.99 0.59
C SER A 110 -6.37 20.37 1.42
N LEU A 111 -6.36 19.04 1.58
CA LEU A 111 -5.39 18.27 2.34
C LEU A 111 -4.67 17.22 1.46
N ASP A 112 -4.49 17.51 0.16
CA ASP A 112 -4.07 16.53 -0.87
C ASP A 112 -2.69 15.87 -0.67
N GLN A 113 -1.90 16.37 0.28
CA GLN A 113 -0.60 15.81 0.67
C GLN A 113 -0.57 15.28 2.12
N VAL A 114 -1.69 15.39 2.84
CA VAL A 114 -1.82 14.86 4.18
C VAL A 114 -2.30 13.41 4.10
N PHE A 115 -1.53 12.52 4.71
CA PHE A 115 -1.90 11.12 4.85
C PHE A 115 -2.09 10.75 6.33
N LEU A 116 -2.97 9.80 6.59
CA LEU A 116 -3.08 9.11 7.88
C LEU A 116 -2.40 7.75 7.78
N THR A 117 -1.60 7.39 8.78
CA THR A 117 -1.20 5.99 8.98
C THR A 117 -2.42 5.17 9.40
N ARG A 118 -2.32 3.84 9.33
CA ARG A 118 -3.39 2.96 9.80
C ARG A 118 -3.79 3.26 11.26
N GLU A 119 -2.80 3.43 12.13
CA GLU A 119 -3.04 3.68 13.56
C GLU A 119 -3.70 5.04 13.79
N GLU A 120 -3.21 6.09 13.12
CA GLU A 120 -3.83 7.43 13.14
C GLU A 120 -5.28 7.36 12.66
N ALA A 121 -5.56 6.58 11.61
CA ALA A 121 -6.90 6.48 11.07
C ALA A 121 -7.86 5.67 11.97
N ILE A 122 -7.39 4.62 12.64
CA ILE A 122 -8.16 3.92 13.69
C ILE A 122 -8.48 4.88 14.84
N PHE A 123 -7.49 5.65 15.29
CA PHE A 123 -7.68 6.68 16.31
C PHE A 123 -8.73 7.70 15.88
N VAL A 124 -8.60 8.27 14.67
CA VAL A 124 -9.54 9.26 14.12
C VAL A 124 -10.95 8.68 14.04
N ARG A 125 -11.12 7.40 13.68
CA ARG A 125 -12.44 6.75 13.64
C ARG A 125 -13.10 6.74 15.02
N HIS A 126 -12.38 6.33 16.07
CA HIS A 126 -12.94 6.35 17.42
C HIS A 126 -13.21 7.78 17.91
N TYR A 127 -12.30 8.70 17.62
CA TYR A 127 -12.45 10.11 17.98
C TYR A 127 -13.69 10.76 17.32
N LEU A 128 -13.93 10.49 16.04
CA LEU A 128 -15.11 10.98 15.32
C LEU A 128 -16.41 10.36 15.84
N ASN A 129 -16.38 9.09 16.25
CA ASN A 129 -17.51 8.41 16.90
C ASN A 129 -17.83 8.94 18.31
N GLY A 130 -17.07 9.91 18.82
CA GLY A 130 -17.35 10.59 20.09
C GLY A 130 -16.75 9.91 21.31
N PHE A 131 -15.84 8.96 21.13
CA PHE A 131 -15.08 8.41 22.25
C PHE A 131 -14.06 9.44 22.77
N ASN A 132 -13.91 9.51 24.09
CA ASN A 132 -12.86 10.31 24.72
C ASN A 132 -11.52 9.55 24.76
N LEU A 133 -10.42 10.23 25.10
CA LEU A 133 -9.08 9.61 25.08
C LEU A 133 -8.95 8.38 25.99
N GLU A 134 -9.60 8.38 27.16
CA GLU A 134 -9.60 7.22 28.06
C GLU A 134 -10.31 6.01 27.44
N GLN A 135 -11.40 6.23 26.71
CA GLN A 135 -12.11 5.18 25.99
C GLN A 135 -11.33 4.69 24.78
N ILE A 136 -10.65 5.59 24.06
CA ILE A 136 -9.82 5.25 22.90
C ILE A 136 -8.61 4.42 23.33
N LYS A 137 -7.97 4.80 24.44
CA LYS A 137 -6.87 4.06 25.09
C LYS A 137 -7.23 2.58 25.25
N VAL A 138 -8.40 2.30 25.82
CA VAL A 138 -8.89 0.94 26.04
C VAL A 138 -9.20 0.22 24.72
N LYS A 139 -9.77 0.92 23.73
CA LYS A 139 -10.11 0.31 22.43
C LYS A 139 -8.90 -0.03 21.57
N MET A 140 -7.85 0.79 21.65
CA MET A 140 -6.61 0.60 20.88
C MET A 140 -5.57 -0.20 21.65
N SER A 141 -5.79 -0.51 22.93
CA SER A 141 -4.80 -1.12 23.82
C SER A 141 -3.48 -0.33 23.92
N ASN A 142 -3.56 1.00 23.80
CA ASN A 142 -2.42 1.93 23.85
C ASN A 142 -2.32 2.60 25.23
N SER A 143 -1.24 3.32 25.52
CA SER A 143 -1.19 4.20 26.68
C SER A 143 -1.89 5.54 26.40
N LEU A 144 -2.22 6.28 27.47
CA LEU A 144 -2.81 7.62 27.31
C LEU A 144 -1.83 8.58 26.62
N ASP A 145 -0.53 8.41 26.88
CA ASP A 145 0.52 9.24 26.30
C ASP A 145 0.68 8.96 24.80
N ASP A 146 0.52 7.71 24.37
CA ASP A 146 0.48 7.35 22.94
C ASP A 146 -0.72 8.00 22.24
N CYS A 147 -1.90 7.95 22.85
CA CYS A 147 -3.08 8.64 22.31
C CYS A 147 -2.86 10.16 22.19
N LYS A 148 -2.23 10.80 23.18
CA LYS A 148 -1.87 12.22 23.12
C LYS A 148 -0.81 12.50 22.05
N ALA A 149 0.17 11.61 21.88
CA ALA A 149 1.16 11.71 20.83
C ALA A 149 0.51 11.67 19.44
N ILE A 150 -0.48 10.78 19.24
CA ILE A 150 -1.28 10.74 18.00
C ILE A 150 -2.05 12.05 17.80
N VAL A 151 -2.72 12.59 18.83
CA VAL A 151 -3.41 13.89 18.73
C VAL A 151 -2.44 15.01 18.32
N ASN A 152 -1.29 15.10 18.98
CA ASN A 152 -0.27 16.10 18.67
C ASN A 152 0.28 15.95 17.25
N ALA A 153 0.51 14.71 16.80
CA ALA A 153 0.93 14.42 15.44
C ALA A 153 -0.13 14.88 14.44
N LEU A 154 -1.41 14.56 14.66
CA LEU A 154 -2.53 14.96 13.80
C LEU A 154 -2.71 16.48 13.75
N THR A 155 -2.65 17.17 14.88
CA THR A 155 -2.74 18.64 14.97
C THR A 155 -1.62 19.30 14.14
N LYS A 156 -0.38 18.80 14.24
CA LYS A 156 0.74 19.27 13.41
C LYS A 156 0.52 18.96 11.93
N LYS A 157 0.11 17.73 11.62
CA LYS A 157 -0.07 17.23 10.24
C LYS A 157 -1.17 17.97 9.49
N LEU A 158 -2.22 18.38 10.20
CA LEU A 158 -3.35 19.15 9.69
C LEU A 158 -3.16 20.67 9.83
N ASN A 159 -2.00 21.12 10.33
CA ASN A 159 -1.67 22.52 10.56
C ASN A 159 -2.72 23.28 11.38
N LEU A 160 -3.16 22.66 12.48
CA LEU A 160 -4.20 23.20 13.36
C LEU A 160 -3.59 24.03 14.48
N VAL A 161 -4.28 25.12 14.85
CA VAL A 161 -3.87 26.02 15.95
C VAL A 161 -4.16 25.39 17.32
N SER A 162 -5.20 24.56 17.42
CA SER A 162 -5.65 23.94 18.66
C SER A 162 -6.18 22.53 18.45
N GLU A 163 -6.00 21.66 19.44
CA GLU A 163 -6.61 20.32 19.47
C GLU A 163 -8.14 20.37 19.42
N LYS A 164 -8.75 21.47 19.89
CA LYS A 164 -10.21 21.67 19.84
C LYS A 164 -10.73 21.74 18.40
N ASP A 165 -9.89 22.17 17.46
CA ASP A 165 -10.24 22.30 16.05
C ASP A 165 -10.06 20.99 15.27
N LEU A 166 -9.48 19.96 15.90
CA LEU A 166 -9.24 18.67 15.25
C LEU A 166 -10.55 18.03 14.81
N ARG A 167 -11.53 17.94 15.72
CA ARG A 167 -12.80 17.27 15.42
C ARG A 167 -13.58 17.99 14.33
N SER A 168 -13.67 19.32 14.40
CA SER A 168 -14.37 20.14 13.40
C SER A 168 -13.70 20.02 12.03
N THR A 169 -12.37 20.07 11.96
CA THR A 169 -11.62 19.93 10.70
C THR A 169 -11.82 18.55 10.07
N LEU A 170 -11.75 17.49 10.87
CA LEU A 170 -11.97 16.11 10.39
C LEU A 170 -13.40 15.91 9.85
N ILE A 171 -14.40 16.52 10.49
CA ILE A 171 -15.79 16.48 10.02
C ILE A 171 -15.95 17.29 8.73
N ALA A 172 -15.42 18.52 8.67
CA ALA A 172 -15.51 19.40 7.51
C ALA A 172 -14.92 18.74 6.25
N ASN A 173 -13.84 17.98 6.40
CA ASN A 173 -13.18 17.24 5.32
C ASN A 173 -13.79 15.86 5.03
N ARG A 174 -14.91 15.51 5.68
CA ARG A 174 -15.63 14.22 5.53
C ARG A 174 -14.71 13.00 5.77
N ILE A 175 -13.74 13.11 6.66
CA ILE A 175 -12.72 12.07 6.89
C ILE A 175 -13.35 10.76 7.36
N GLN A 176 -14.47 10.81 8.08
CA GLN A 176 -15.20 9.62 8.54
C GLN A 176 -15.56 8.65 7.40
N LYS A 177 -15.98 9.18 6.24
CA LYS A 177 -16.27 8.35 5.07
C LYS A 177 -15.01 7.70 4.50
N LYS A 178 -13.91 8.46 4.47
CA LYS A 178 -12.62 8.03 3.92
C LYS A 178 -11.93 6.95 4.75
N ILE A 179 -12.26 6.82 6.03
CA ILE A 179 -11.70 5.79 6.92
C ILE A 179 -12.71 4.68 7.26
N SER A 180 -13.89 4.68 6.62
CA SER A 180 -14.99 3.76 6.92
C SER A 180 -14.65 2.29 6.68
N PHE A 181 -13.73 2.02 5.75
CA PHE A 181 -13.27 0.67 5.44
C PHE A 181 -12.27 0.12 6.46
N ILE A 182 -11.70 0.95 7.33
CA ILE A 182 -10.75 0.51 8.35
C ILE A 182 -11.52 -0.09 9.52
N LYS A 183 -11.30 -1.39 9.75
CA LYS A 183 -11.89 -2.14 10.87
C LYS A 183 -11.04 -2.02 12.13
#